data_AF-A0A1G3YJE9-F1
#
_entry.id   AF-A0A1G3YJE9-F1
#
_cell.length_a   1.000
_cell.length_b   1.000
_cell.length_c   1.000
_cell.angle_alpha   90.00
_cell.angle_beta   90.00
_cell.angle_gamma   90.00
#
_symmetry.space_group_name_H-M   'P 1'
#
loop_
_entity.id
_entity.type
_entity.pdbx_description
1 polymer ?
#
loop_
_entity_poly.entity_id
_entity_poly.type
_entity_poly.pdbx_seq_one_letter_code
_entity_poly.pdbx_strand_id
1 'polypeptide(L)'
;MIAASALAFACASYQIRTDSLPVVPAEVAKLQGKSVAVQPVEISFGSSRFAIDLRDLKLTVNGQEVQLQTRFIDEFDDMTLGHVGLLDVNIFAKTKVDAAKLSEFGGDLLVNAMEGKHDYHLPFFKGLGESNMGQLSNRPYSQDRSVNPPEDAYGATTGPATVYSSAVLLAPGQAPEGSDLILKTEISLSNEIVQVISNTSTMTVGSSGMPAKADDYFLSIFGSLLFTLADAKTGQVYVTEKSKSEWSMKPVLVRNIKLPVNKGDAAAFAKYFRTVDLQPYAQEAVQAALESMLPLVDSFYVNTFHSVKVEKK
;
A
#
# COMPACT_ATOMS: atom_id res chain seq x y z
N MET A 1 28.88 -18.60 18.81
CA MET A 1 28.32 -19.42 19.91
C MET A 1 28.07 -18.50 21.09
N ILE A 2 26.87 -17.93 21.18
CA ILE A 2 26.37 -17.28 22.40
C ILE A 2 25.10 -18.05 22.73
N ALA A 3 25.12 -18.66 23.90
CA ALA A 3 24.16 -19.63 24.35
C ALA A 3 22.75 -19.04 24.34
N ALA A 4 21.83 -19.81 23.75
CA ALA A 4 20.40 -19.68 23.95
C ALA A 4 20.11 -19.80 25.45
N SER A 5 20.01 -18.65 26.12
CA SER A 5 19.25 -18.55 27.36
C SER A 5 17.78 -18.70 26.96
N ALA A 6 17.34 -19.95 26.84
CA ALA A 6 15.97 -20.35 27.03
C ALA A 6 15.55 -19.88 28.43
N LEU A 7 15.21 -18.59 28.55
CA LEU A 7 14.47 -18.08 29.68
C LEU A 7 13.12 -18.76 29.61
N ALA A 8 12.93 -19.68 30.54
CA ALA A 8 11.67 -20.31 30.86
C ALA A 8 10.60 -19.21 31.01
N PHE A 9 9.87 -18.93 29.94
CA PHE A 9 8.59 -18.25 30.03
C PHE A 9 7.60 -19.25 30.65
N ALA A 10 7.58 -19.26 31.98
CA ALA A 10 6.50 -19.81 32.75
C ALA A 10 5.17 -19.28 32.21
N CYS A 11 4.32 -20.18 31.69
CA CYS A 11 2.85 -20.23 31.78
C CYS A 11 2.01 -18.93 31.89
N ALA A 12 2.49 -17.78 31.44
CA ALA A 12 1.74 -16.54 31.38
C ALA A 12 1.10 -16.46 29.99
N SER A 13 -0.18 -16.79 29.90
CA SER A 13 -1.00 -16.38 28.76
C SER A 13 -1.05 -14.86 28.78
N TYR A 14 -0.66 -14.18 27.71
CA TYR A 14 -0.93 -12.75 27.55
C TYR A 14 -2.18 -12.60 26.68
N GLN A 15 -3.10 -11.74 27.08
CA GLN A 15 -4.21 -11.29 26.26
C GLN A 15 -3.89 -9.91 25.73
N ILE A 16 -4.25 -9.64 24.47
CA ILE A 16 -4.16 -8.29 23.94
C ILE A 16 -5.45 -7.55 24.29
N ARG A 17 -5.31 -6.41 24.94
CA ARG A 17 -6.38 -5.42 25.03
C ARG A 17 -6.14 -4.37 23.96
N THR A 18 -7.20 -3.96 23.29
CA THR A 18 -7.14 -2.83 22.36
C THR A 18 -7.90 -1.65 22.93
N ASP A 19 -7.24 -0.51 23.02
CA ASP A 19 -7.87 0.76 23.41
C ASP A 19 -8.12 1.57 22.12
N SER A 20 -9.39 1.86 21.83
CA SER A 20 -9.82 2.58 20.62
C SER A 20 -10.19 4.03 20.94
N LEU A 21 -9.44 4.99 20.39
CA LEU A 21 -9.68 6.41 20.57
C LEU A 21 -10.17 7.03 19.25
N PRO A 22 -11.37 7.62 19.18
CA PRO A 22 -11.79 8.39 18.00
C PRO A 22 -10.98 9.68 17.88
N VAL A 23 -10.58 10.01 16.65
CA VAL A 23 -9.80 11.18 16.29
C VAL A 23 -10.45 11.86 15.09
N VAL A 24 -10.62 13.18 15.19
CA VAL A 24 -11.02 14.04 14.07
C VAL A 24 -9.88 15.05 13.87
N PRO A 25 -9.16 15.02 12.73
CA PRO A 25 -8.13 16.01 12.45
C PRO A 25 -8.68 17.44 12.53
N ALA A 26 -7.91 18.39 13.06
CA ALA A 26 -8.39 19.75 13.32
C ALA A 26 -8.87 20.47 12.05
N GLU A 27 -8.23 20.25 10.89
CA GLU A 27 -8.67 20.81 9.61
C GLU A 27 -9.94 20.13 9.09
N VAL A 28 -10.10 18.83 9.34
CA VAL A 28 -11.28 18.03 8.96
C VAL A 28 -12.50 18.38 9.84
N ALA A 29 -12.30 18.66 11.13
CA ALA A 29 -13.37 19.05 12.05
C ALA A 29 -14.14 20.31 11.58
N LYS A 30 -13.48 21.23 10.87
CA LYS A 30 -14.09 22.44 10.30
C LYS A 30 -15.04 22.13 9.12
N LEU A 31 -15.00 20.91 8.61
CA LEU A 31 -15.75 20.46 7.44
C LEU A 31 -16.97 19.60 7.82
N GLN A 32 -17.24 19.44 9.12
CA GLN A 32 -18.36 18.63 9.61
C GLN A 32 -19.69 18.99 8.93
N GLY A 33 -20.37 17.97 8.42
CA GLY A 33 -21.68 18.09 7.76
C GLY A 33 -21.64 18.62 6.32
N LYS A 34 -20.47 18.97 5.79
CA LYS A 34 -20.32 19.31 4.37
C LYS A 34 -20.45 18.09 3.48
N SER A 35 -20.91 18.32 2.25
CA SER A 35 -20.95 17.33 1.17
C SER A 35 -19.65 17.33 0.35
N VAL A 36 -19.21 16.16 -0.09
CA VAL A 36 -17.95 15.98 -0.85
C VAL A 36 -18.24 15.42 -2.24
N ALA A 37 -17.73 16.09 -3.27
CA ALA A 37 -17.60 15.53 -4.60
C ALA A 37 -16.21 14.92 -4.79
N VAL A 38 -16.15 13.62 -5.10
CA VAL A 38 -14.92 12.91 -5.43
C VAL A 38 -14.72 12.94 -6.94
N GLN A 39 -13.60 13.47 -7.42
CA GLN A 39 -13.23 13.36 -8.84
C GLN A 39 -12.73 11.95 -9.17
N PRO A 40 -12.85 11.49 -10.43
CA PRO A 40 -12.20 10.27 -10.87
C PRO A 40 -10.72 10.29 -10.51
N VAL A 41 -10.21 9.19 -9.97
CA VAL A 41 -8.81 9.08 -9.56
C VAL A 41 -7.94 9.04 -10.81
N GLU A 42 -6.98 9.95 -10.93
CA GLU A 42 -6.05 9.95 -12.05
C GLU A 42 -4.98 8.87 -11.82
N ILE A 43 -4.87 7.92 -12.76
CA ILE A 43 -3.94 6.79 -12.66
C ILE A 43 -2.90 6.87 -13.76
N SER A 44 -1.62 6.80 -13.39
CA SER A 44 -0.50 6.73 -14.33
C SER A 44 0.46 5.59 -13.99
N PHE A 45 1.07 5.02 -15.03
CA PHE A 45 2.09 3.98 -14.89
C PHE A 45 3.43 4.46 -15.40
N GLY A 46 4.48 4.19 -14.64
CA GLY A 46 5.84 4.62 -14.95
C GLY A 46 6.89 3.52 -14.76
N SER A 47 8.12 3.87 -15.13
CA SER A 47 9.30 3.12 -14.73
C SER A 47 9.90 3.77 -13.49
N SER A 48 10.23 2.94 -12.50
CA SER A 48 10.97 3.32 -11.28
C SER A 48 12.36 3.89 -11.60
N ARG A 49 12.93 3.47 -12.73
CA ARG A 49 14.27 3.80 -13.18
C ARG A 49 14.37 3.81 -14.70
N PHE A 50 15.36 4.53 -15.21
CA PHE A 50 15.75 4.43 -16.61
C PHE A 50 16.52 3.12 -16.81
N ALA A 51 15.99 2.23 -17.66
CA ALA A 51 16.62 0.95 -17.96
C ALA A 51 16.58 0.72 -19.47
N ILE A 52 17.74 0.42 -20.06
CA ILE A 52 17.85 0.07 -21.48
C ILE A 52 17.94 -1.46 -21.56
N ASP A 53 16.93 -2.10 -22.15
CA ASP A 53 16.94 -3.54 -22.36
C ASP A 53 17.81 -3.90 -23.57
N LEU A 54 19.03 -4.39 -23.31
CA LEU A 54 19.99 -4.80 -24.33
C LEU A 54 20.05 -6.31 -24.54
N ARG A 55 19.19 -7.10 -23.88
CA ARG A 55 19.30 -8.57 -23.88
C ARG A 55 19.07 -9.20 -25.25
N ASP A 56 18.27 -8.55 -26.10
CA ASP A 56 18.01 -8.98 -27.48
C ASP A 56 18.95 -8.31 -28.51
N LEU A 57 19.89 -7.46 -28.08
CA LEU A 57 20.82 -6.78 -28.98
C LEU A 57 21.99 -7.70 -29.35
N LYS A 58 22.20 -7.84 -30.66
CA LYS A 58 23.39 -8.48 -31.24
C LYS A 58 24.27 -7.40 -31.86
N LEU A 59 25.56 -7.42 -31.52
CA LEU A 59 26.56 -6.58 -32.17
C LEU A 59 27.42 -7.43 -33.10
N THR A 60 27.68 -6.95 -34.31
CA THR A 60 28.68 -7.58 -35.19
C THR A 60 29.98 -6.81 -35.07
N VAL A 61 31.03 -7.45 -34.55
CA VAL A 61 32.38 -6.87 -34.45
C VAL A 61 33.32 -7.70 -35.31
N ASN A 62 33.92 -7.09 -36.33
CA ASN A 62 34.82 -7.77 -37.28
C ASN A 62 34.23 -9.05 -37.90
N GLY A 63 32.92 -9.05 -38.18
CA GLY A 63 32.23 -10.21 -38.77
C GLY A 63 31.83 -11.30 -37.77
N GLN A 64 32.15 -11.16 -36.48
CA GLN A 64 31.66 -12.05 -35.41
C GLN A 64 30.42 -11.44 -34.74
N GLU A 65 29.36 -12.23 -34.59
CA GLU A 65 28.22 -11.86 -33.74
C GLU A 65 28.62 -11.99 -32.26
N VAL A 66 28.66 -10.86 -31.56
CA VAL A 66 28.75 -10.78 -30.11
C VAL A 66 27.33 -10.58 -29.59
N GLN A 67 26.82 -11.59 -28.90
CA GLN A 67 25.56 -11.46 -28.17
C GLN A 67 25.87 -10.82 -26.82
N LEU A 68 25.24 -9.68 -26.52
CA LEU A 68 25.43 -8.96 -25.26
C LEU A 68 24.73 -9.63 -24.06
N GLN A 69 24.46 -10.94 -24.14
CA GLN A 69 23.60 -11.72 -23.24
C GLN A 69 23.89 -11.44 -21.76
N THR A 70 23.13 -10.53 -21.16
CA THR A 70 22.96 -10.45 -19.72
C THR A 70 21.65 -11.16 -19.37
N ARG A 71 21.66 -11.92 -18.27
CA ARG A 71 20.47 -12.60 -17.74
C ARG A 71 19.38 -11.57 -17.31
N PHE A 72 19.81 -10.37 -16.94
CA PHE A 72 19.01 -9.28 -16.43
C PHE A 72 19.23 -8.00 -17.23
N ILE A 73 18.26 -7.09 -17.21
CA ILE A 73 18.40 -5.74 -17.75
C ILE A 73 19.46 -4.98 -16.94
N ASP A 74 19.45 -5.18 -15.62
CA ASP A 74 20.37 -4.58 -14.65
C ASP A 74 20.39 -5.43 -13.37
N GLU A 75 21.40 -5.25 -12.51
CA GLU A 75 21.50 -5.90 -11.20
C GLU A 75 21.77 -4.84 -10.12
N PHE A 76 21.07 -4.92 -8.98
CA PHE A 76 21.21 -3.94 -7.91
C PHE A 76 20.83 -4.52 -6.55
N ASP A 77 21.24 -3.83 -5.48
CA ASP A 77 20.84 -4.17 -4.11
C ASP A 77 19.53 -3.48 -3.74
N ASP A 78 18.48 -4.27 -3.55
CA ASP A 78 17.20 -3.85 -2.99
C ASP A 78 17.21 -3.97 -1.47
N MET A 79 16.72 -2.93 -0.78
CA MET A 79 16.72 -2.89 0.69
C MET A 79 15.90 -4.02 1.33
N THR A 80 14.87 -4.52 0.65
CA THR A 80 13.95 -5.53 1.18
C THR A 80 14.30 -6.92 0.66
N LEU A 81 14.63 -7.04 -0.62
CA LEU A 81 14.81 -8.31 -1.33
C LEU A 81 16.27 -8.79 -1.37
N GLY A 82 17.24 -7.94 -1.02
CA GLY A 82 18.67 -8.23 -1.16
C GLY A 82 19.17 -7.95 -2.57
N HIS A 83 20.14 -8.72 -3.05
CA HIS A 83 20.67 -8.55 -4.40
C HIS A 83 19.70 -9.12 -5.45
N VAL A 84 19.25 -8.28 -6.37
CA VAL A 84 18.22 -8.63 -7.36
C VAL A 84 18.65 -8.32 -8.79
N GLY A 85 18.10 -9.09 -9.73
CA GLY A 85 18.23 -8.88 -11.15
C GLY A 85 16.91 -8.37 -11.75
N LEU A 86 16.98 -7.25 -12.46
CA LEU A 86 15.86 -6.62 -13.13
C LEU A 86 15.47 -7.38 -14.40
N LEU A 87 14.20 -7.77 -14.52
CA LEU A 87 13.69 -8.49 -15.67
C LEU A 87 12.82 -7.63 -16.58
N ASP A 88 12.04 -6.72 -16.01
CA ASP A 88 11.20 -5.81 -16.77
C ASP A 88 10.85 -4.55 -15.97
N VAL A 89 10.60 -3.45 -16.67
CA VAL A 89 10.16 -2.16 -16.11
C VAL A 89 8.87 -1.71 -16.76
N ASN A 90 8.04 -1.01 -16.00
CA ASN A 90 6.71 -0.57 -16.42
C ASN A 90 5.87 -1.73 -16.98
N ILE A 91 5.90 -2.86 -16.26
CA ILE A 91 5.21 -4.09 -16.65
C ILE A 91 3.69 -3.87 -16.75
N PHE A 92 3.08 -3.01 -15.93
CA PHE A 92 1.65 -2.68 -16.00
C PHE A 92 1.24 -2.06 -17.34
N ALA A 93 2.03 -1.13 -17.88
CA ALA A 93 1.78 -0.59 -19.22
C ALA A 93 1.94 -1.67 -20.30
N LYS A 94 2.93 -2.56 -20.14
CA LYS A 94 3.21 -3.65 -21.09
C LYS A 94 2.17 -4.77 -21.07
N THR A 95 1.57 -5.06 -19.91
CA THR A 95 0.47 -6.03 -19.74
C THR A 95 -0.90 -5.40 -19.97
N LYS A 96 -0.97 -4.09 -20.25
CA LYS A 96 -2.21 -3.34 -20.49
C LYS A 96 -3.16 -3.37 -19.29
N VAL A 97 -2.63 -3.18 -18.08
CA VAL A 97 -3.46 -2.88 -16.91
C VAL A 97 -4.36 -1.69 -17.24
N ASP A 98 -5.63 -1.81 -16.91
CA ASP A 98 -6.65 -0.84 -17.28
C ASP A 98 -6.72 0.28 -16.23
N ALA A 99 -6.13 1.43 -16.57
CA ALA A 99 -6.13 2.62 -15.73
C ALA A 99 -7.55 3.17 -15.48
N ALA A 100 -8.47 3.02 -16.42
CA ALA A 100 -9.85 3.48 -16.25
C ALA A 100 -10.59 2.62 -15.23
N LYS A 101 -10.42 1.29 -15.26
CA LYS A 101 -10.95 0.40 -14.22
C LYS A 101 -10.36 0.67 -12.84
N LEU A 102 -9.08 1.03 -12.76
CA LEU A 102 -8.46 1.45 -11.50
C LEU A 102 -9.02 2.79 -11.00
N SER A 103 -9.30 3.71 -11.92
CA SER A 103 -9.92 5.01 -11.61
C SER A 103 -11.33 4.84 -11.02
N GLU A 104 -12.15 4.00 -11.66
CA GLU A 104 -13.51 3.64 -11.19
C GLU A 104 -13.44 2.98 -9.81
N PHE A 105 -12.62 1.93 -9.68
CA PHE A 105 -12.39 1.25 -8.39
C PHE A 105 -11.96 2.22 -7.29
N GLY A 106 -11.02 3.12 -7.59
CA GLY A 106 -10.51 4.09 -6.63
C GLY A 106 -11.55 5.13 -6.22
N GLY A 107 -12.34 5.61 -7.18
CA GLY A 107 -13.44 6.54 -6.91
C GLY A 107 -14.52 5.92 -6.03
N ASP A 108 -14.95 4.70 -6.35
CA ASP A 108 -15.91 3.93 -5.56
C ASP A 108 -15.39 3.65 -4.15
N LEU A 109 -14.12 3.27 -4.02
CA LEU A 109 -13.50 3.04 -2.72
C LEU A 109 -13.54 4.30 -1.86
N LEU A 110 -13.17 5.45 -2.41
CA LEU A 110 -13.17 6.72 -1.68
C LEU A 110 -14.58 7.12 -1.23
N VAL A 111 -15.57 7.01 -2.12
CA VAL A 111 -16.97 7.30 -1.76
C VAL A 111 -17.46 6.33 -0.69
N ASN A 112 -17.24 5.03 -0.87
CA ASN A 112 -17.66 4.02 0.12
C ASN A 112 -16.97 4.23 1.48
N ALA A 113 -15.71 4.64 1.50
CA ALA A 113 -15.00 4.97 2.74
C ALA A 113 -15.60 6.21 3.42
N MET A 114 -15.86 7.28 2.65
CA MET A 114 -16.51 8.50 3.15
C MET A 114 -17.98 8.29 3.54
N GLU A 115 -18.63 7.25 3.06
CA GLU A 115 -19.97 6.85 3.50
C GLU A 115 -19.94 5.81 4.64
N GLY A 116 -18.75 5.43 5.13
CA GLY A 116 -18.57 4.43 6.18
C GLY A 116 -18.92 2.99 5.77
N LYS A 117 -19.03 2.72 4.46
CA LYS A 117 -19.33 1.41 3.85
C LYS A 117 -18.09 0.57 3.55
N HIS A 118 -16.91 1.19 3.51
CA HIS A 118 -15.61 0.52 3.36
C HIS A 118 -14.82 0.63 4.65
N ASP A 119 -14.42 -0.52 5.20
CA ASP A 119 -13.56 -0.58 6.38
C ASP A 119 -12.10 -0.65 5.97
N TYR A 120 -11.25 0.13 6.65
CA TYR A 120 -9.81 0.12 6.43
C TYR A 120 -9.07 0.05 7.75
N HIS A 121 -7.84 -0.45 7.71
CA HIS A 121 -6.94 -0.42 8.86
C HIS A 121 -5.49 -0.30 8.42
N LEU A 122 -4.70 0.50 9.14
CA LEU A 122 -3.35 0.87 8.76
C LEU A 122 -2.43 0.80 9.98
N PRO A 123 -1.33 0.04 9.93
CA PRO A 123 -0.45 -0.07 11.08
C PRO A 123 0.25 1.27 11.36
N PHE A 124 0.44 1.57 12.64
CA PHE A 124 1.34 2.66 13.07
C PHE A 124 2.37 2.15 14.07
N PHE A 125 3.53 2.79 14.06
CA PHE A 125 4.61 2.56 15.02
C PHE A 125 5.28 3.90 15.35
N LYS A 126 5.13 4.36 16.59
CA LYS A 126 5.76 5.58 17.12
C LYS A 126 7.09 5.30 17.84
N GLY A 127 7.36 4.04 18.17
CA GLY A 127 8.56 3.63 18.90
C GLY A 127 8.35 2.31 19.63
N LEU A 128 9.39 1.86 20.34
CA LEU A 128 9.30 0.70 21.22
C LEU A 128 8.56 1.07 22.51
N GLY A 129 7.85 0.10 23.11
CA GLY A 129 7.10 0.27 24.36
C GLY A 129 5.58 0.10 24.18
N GLU A 130 4.89 -0.12 25.30
CA GLU A 130 3.44 -0.20 25.31
C GLU A 130 2.82 1.12 24.81
N SER A 131 1.69 1.02 24.14
CA SER A 131 0.94 2.15 23.58
C SER A 131 1.57 2.88 22.39
N ASN A 132 2.75 2.45 21.93
CA ASN A 132 3.45 3.07 20.80
C ASN A 132 3.20 2.37 19.46
N MET A 133 2.38 1.31 19.44
CA MET A 133 2.04 0.55 18.24
C MET A 133 0.56 0.18 18.23
N GLY A 134 0.01 0.06 17.03
CA GLY A 134 -1.40 -0.21 16.85
C GLY A 134 -1.83 -0.08 15.40
N GLN A 135 -3.11 0.22 15.21
CA GLN A 135 -3.71 0.43 13.90
C GLN A 135 -4.62 1.65 13.89
N LEU A 136 -4.55 2.42 12.81
CA LEU A 136 -5.53 3.44 12.46
C LEU A 136 -6.65 2.79 11.66
N SER A 137 -7.91 3.13 11.88
CA SER A 137 -9.05 2.59 11.11
C SER A 137 -10.24 3.53 11.12
N ASN A 138 -11.25 3.33 10.27
CA ASN A 138 -12.51 4.08 10.34
C ASN A 138 -13.45 3.60 11.48
N ARG A 139 -13.16 2.47 12.13
CA ARG A 139 -13.98 1.89 13.19
C ARG A 139 -13.13 1.40 14.36
N PRO A 140 -13.67 1.27 15.59
CA PRO A 140 -13.00 0.53 16.64
C PRO A 140 -12.60 -0.86 16.12
N TYR A 141 -11.39 -1.29 16.44
CA TYR A 141 -10.82 -2.52 15.92
C TYR A 141 -10.15 -3.31 17.04
N SER A 142 -10.20 -4.64 16.94
CA SER A 142 -9.48 -5.55 17.82
C SER A 142 -8.97 -6.76 17.04
N GLN A 143 -7.82 -7.31 17.48
CA GLN A 143 -7.31 -8.60 17.01
C GLN A 143 -7.43 -9.64 18.11
N ASP A 144 -8.14 -10.73 17.85
CA ASP A 144 -8.06 -11.92 18.67
C ASP A 144 -6.81 -12.74 18.26
N ARG A 145 -5.76 -12.61 19.06
CA ARG A 145 -4.51 -13.38 18.88
C ARG A 145 -4.48 -14.71 19.64
N SER A 146 -5.60 -15.11 20.26
CA SER A 146 -5.73 -16.43 20.87
C SER A 146 -5.92 -17.54 19.82
N VAL A 147 -6.28 -17.15 18.58
CA VAL A 147 -6.37 -18.01 17.39
C VAL A 147 -5.21 -17.74 16.42
N ASN A 148 -4.88 -18.72 15.58
CA ASN A 148 -3.80 -18.63 14.58
C ASN A 148 -4.32 -19.08 13.19
N PRO A 149 -4.39 -18.19 12.18
CA PRO A 149 -4.00 -16.78 12.23
C PRO A 149 -4.92 -15.96 13.15
N PRO A 150 -4.44 -14.82 13.69
CA PRO A 150 -5.28 -13.89 14.42
C PRO A 150 -6.52 -13.49 13.62
N GLU A 151 -7.65 -13.35 14.31
CA GLU A 151 -8.91 -12.90 13.70
C GLU A 151 -9.14 -11.41 13.98
N ASP A 152 -9.52 -10.69 12.94
CA ASP A 152 -9.79 -9.26 12.97
C ASP A 152 -11.28 -9.01 13.25
N ALA A 153 -11.59 -8.11 14.18
CA ALA A 153 -12.96 -7.74 14.53
C ALA A 153 -13.14 -6.21 14.57
N TYR A 154 -14.09 -5.71 13.77
CA TYR A 154 -14.51 -4.31 13.76
C TYR A 154 -15.72 -4.11 14.69
N GLY A 155 -15.59 -3.16 15.62
CA GLY A 155 -16.65 -2.76 16.54
C GLY A 155 -17.60 -1.73 15.94
N ALA A 156 -18.74 -1.56 16.61
CA ALA A 156 -19.66 -0.46 16.31
C ALA A 156 -19.03 0.89 16.64
N THR A 157 -19.28 1.91 15.81
CA THR A 157 -18.83 3.28 16.10
C THR A 157 -19.71 3.92 17.16
N THR A 158 -19.10 4.69 18.06
CA THR A 158 -19.80 5.50 19.08
C THR A 158 -20.06 6.93 18.62
N GLY A 159 -19.57 7.30 17.44
CA GLY A 159 -19.80 8.55 16.73
C GLY A 159 -19.97 8.30 15.22
N PRO A 160 -20.10 9.35 14.40
CA PRO A 160 -20.20 9.17 12.96
C PRO A 160 -18.88 8.61 12.41
N ALA A 161 -18.96 7.62 11.53
CA ALA A 161 -17.79 6.98 10.91
C ALA A 161 -17.03 7.94 9.96
N THR A 162 -17.72 9.00 9.54
CA THR A 162 -17.23 10.09 8.70
C THR A 162 -17.69 11.44 9.26
N VAL A 163 -16.98 12.52 8.97
CA VAL A 163 -17.46 13.88 9.26
C VAL A 163 -18.42 14.44 8.20
N TYR A 164 -18.51 13.81 7.03
CA TYR A 164 -19.26 14.32 5.88
C TYR A 164 -20.73 13.92 5.92
N SER A 165 -21.60 14.76 5.35
CA SER A 165 -23.03 14.44 5.23
C SER A 165 -23.34 13.53 4.03
N SER A 166 -22.52 13.61 3.00
CA SER A 166 -22.58 12.76 1.81
C SER A 166 -21.28 12.82 1.01
N ALA A 167 -21.04 11.77 0.23
CA ALA A 167 -20.00 11.73 -0.79
C ALA A 167 -20.59 11.26 -2.12
N VAL A 168 -20.14 11.84 -3.23
CA VAL A 168 -20.58 11.45 -4.58
C VAL A 168 -19.39 11.39 -5.53
N LEU A 169 -19.33 10.33 -6.34
CA LEU A 169 -18.36 10.21 -7.42
C LEU A 169 -18.84 11.03 -8.62
N LEU A 170 -17.98 11.92 -9.11
CA LEU A 170 -18.21 12.68 -10.33
C LEU A 170 -17.79 11.85 -11.55
N ALA A 171 -18.53 12.00 -12.65
CA ALA A 171 -18.06 11.54 -13.95
C ALA A 171 -16.86 12.38 -14.43
N PRO A 172 -16.00 11.85 -15.33
CA PRO A 172 -14.92 12.63 -15.93
C PRO A 172 -15.42 13.95 -16.55
N GLY A 173 -14.82 15.07 -16.12
CA GLY A 173 -15.18 16.41 -16.60
C GLY A 173 -16.46 17.02 -16.00
N GLN A 174 -17.16 16.30 -15.11
CA GLN A 174 -18.34 16.83 -14.43
C GLN A 174 -17.94 17.90 -13.39
N ALA A 175 -18.72 18.97 -13.31
CA ALA A 175 -18.57 20.00 -12.29
C ALA A 175 -19.13 19.52 -10.93
N PRO A 176 -18.56 19.96 -9.80
CA PRO A 176 -19.02 19.59 -8.45
C PRO A 176 -20.29 20.36 -8.04
N GLU A 177 -21.27 20.48 -8.94
CA GLU A 177 -22.48 21.26 -8.71
C GLU A 177 -23.25 20.73 -7.49
N GLY A 178 -23.53 21.61 -6.53
CA GLY A 178 -24.27 21.27 -5.31
C GLY A 178 -23.43 20.66 -4.20
N SER A 179 -22.14 20.38 -4.42
CA SER A 179 -21.23 19.94 -3.37
C SER A 179 -20.51 21.12 -2.70
N ASP A 180 -20.20 20.99 -1.41
CA ASP A 180 -19.44 21.99 -0.67
C ASP A 180 -17.93 21.85 -0.91
N LEU A 181 -17.48 20.61 -1.10
CA LEU A 181 -16.07 20.24 -1.20
C LEU A 181 -15.80 19.41 -2.46
N ILE A 182 -14.57 19.48 -2.93
CA ILE A 182 -14.05 18.63 -4.00
C ILE A 182 -12.78 17.91 -3.53
N LEU A 183 -12.76 16.59 -3.69
CA LEU A 183 -11.58 15.76 -3.50
C LEU A 183 -11.00 15.38 -4.87
N LYS A 184 -9.73 15.74 -5.08
CA LYS A 184 -8.94 15.34 -6.24
C LYS A 184 -7.85 14.39 -5.81
N THR A 185 -7.60 13.35 -6.59
CA THR A 185 -6.61 12.32 -6.25
C THR A 185 -5.88 11.84 -7.51
N GLU A 186 -4.56 11.77 -7.42
CA GLU A 186 -3.66 11.25 -8.46
C GLU A 186 -2.76 10.17 -7.86
N ILE A 187 -2.65 9.04 -8.56
CA ILE A 187 -1.75 7.95 -8.22
C ILE A 187 -0.83 7.67 -9.40
N SER A 188 0.46 7.70 -9.13
CA SER A 188 1.48 7.25 -10.07
C SER A 188 2.12 5.97 -9.54
N LEU A 189 2.08 4.89 -10.33
CA LEU A 189 2.66 3.59 -10.00
C LEU A 189 3.83 3.26 -10.93
N SER A 190 5.03 3.31 -10.36
CA SER A 190 6.22 2.70 -10.94
C SER A 190 6.27 1.22 -10.60
N ASN A 191 6.55 0.36 -11.57
CA ASN A 191 6.46 -1.08 -11.36
C ASN A 191 7.52 -1.84 -12.15
N GLU A 192 8.09 -2.86 -11.54
CA GLU A 192 9.18 -3.66 -12.11
C GLU A 192 9.06 -5.12 -11.70
N ILE A 193 9.58 -6.01 -12.54
CA ILE A 193 9.72 -7.42 -12.23
C ILE A 193 11.17 -7.69 -11.93
N VAL A 194 11.44 -8.29 -10.76
CA VAL A 194 12.78 -8.63 -10.32
C VAL A 194 12.88 -10.10 -9.94
N GLN A 195 14.06 -10.68 -10.12
CA GLN A 195 14.44 -11.97 -9.57
C GLN A 195 15.44 -11.78 -8.44
N VAL A 196 15.26 -12.49 -7.33
CA VAL A 196 16.24 -12.51 -6.24
C VAL A 196 17.43 -13.37 -6.66
N ILE A 197 18.60 -12.75 -6.76
CA ILE A 197 19.88 -13.42 -7.07
C ILE A 197 20.45 -14.02 -5.78
N SER A 198 20.54 -13.20 -4.73
CA SER A 198 20.95 -13.66 -3.42
C SER A 198 20.28 -12.83 -2.33
N ASN A 199 19.69 -13.51 -1.35
CA ASN A 199 19.13 -12.82 -0.20
C ASN A 199 20.26 -12.42 0.76
N THR A 200 20.60 -11.13 0.76
CA THR A 200 21.48 -10.48 1.73
C THR A 200 20.68 -9.69 2.79
N SER A 201 19.36 -9.63 2.66
CA SER A 201 18.44 -8.88 3.51
C SER A 201 17.98 -9.72 4.70
N THR A 202 17.95 -9.10 5.89
CA THR A 202 17.35 -9.67 7.09
C THR A 202 15.87 -9.29 7.25
N MET A 203 15.30 -8.54 6.29
CA MET A 203 13.92 -8.04 6.35
C MET A 203 12.92 -9.06 5.79
N THR A 204 11.76 -9.18 6.42
CA THR A 204 10.64 -10.00 5.94
C THR A 204 9.88 -9.29 4.83
N VAL A 205 9.35 -10.05 3.86
CA VAL A 205 8.76 -9.50 2.64
C VAL A 205 7.25 -9.71 2.60
N GLY A 206 6.51 -8.61 2.39
CA GLY A 206 5.08 -8.61 2.10
C GLY A 206 4.19 -9.19 3.20
N SER A 207 2.92 -9.45 2.86
CA SER A 207 1.91 -10.08 3.73
C SER A 207 2.25 -11.52 4.12
N SER A 208 3.20 -12.16 3.44
CA SER A 208 3.62 -13.54 3.67
C SER A 208 4.51 -13.73 4.90
N GLY A 209 5.13 -12.66 5.42
CA GLY A 209 6.00 -12.71 6.60
C GLY A 209 7.27 -13.56 6.45
N MET A 210 7.57 -14.09 5.26
CA MET A 210 8.72 -14.97 5.02
C MET A 210 9.84 -14.21 4.31
N PRO A 211 11.12 -14.52 4.59
CA PRO A 211 12.24 -13.93 3.86
C PRO A 211 12.23 -14.39 2.40
N ALA A 212 12.60 -13.49 1.50
CA ALA A 212 12.80 -13.81 0.09
C ALA A 212 13.87 -14.91 -0.08
N LYS A 213 13.71 -15.78 -1.08
CA LYS A 213 14.68 -16.83 -1.41
C LYS A 213 15.30 -16.57 -2.77
N ALA A 214 16.53 -17.05 -2.96
CA ALA A 214 17.15 -17.05 -4.29
C ALA A 214 16.22 -17.73 -5.31
N ASP A 215 16.19 -17.16 -6.51
CA ASP A 215 15.31 -17.48 -7.62
C ASP A 215 13.81 -17.18 -7.41
N ASP A 216 13.41 -16.54 -6.30
CA ASP A 216 12.06 -15.98 -6.18
C ASP A 216 11.90 -14.78 -7.11
N TYR A 217 10.69 -14.60 -7.64
CA TYR A 217 10.34 -13.48 -8.50
C TYR A 217 9.33 -12.57 -7.79
N PHE A 218 9.53 -11.27 -7.91
CA PHE A 218 8.70 -10.27 -7.29
C PHE A 218 8.23 -9.23 -8.32
N LEU A 219 6.97 -8.83 -8.16
CA LEU A 219 6.47 -7.56 -8.68
C LEU A 219 6.76 -6.50 -7.63
N SER A 220 7.73 -5.64 -7.92
CA SER A 220 8.08 -4.49 -7.09
C SER A 220 7.32 -3.28 -7.60
N ILE A 221 6.48 -2.72 -6.76
CA ILE A 221 5.67 -1.53 -7.02
C ILE A 221 6.20 -0.42 -6.13
N PHE A 222 6.39 0.75 -6.71
CA PHE A 222 6.69 2.01 -6.06
C PHE A 222 5.66 3.02 -6.54
N GLY A 223 5.32 4.02 -5.73
CA GLY A 223 4.40 5.03 -6.23
C GLY A 223 4.35 6.30 -5.40
N SER A 224 3.58 7.24 -5.92
CA SER A 224 3.22 8.48 -5.25
C SER A 224 1.71 8.67 -5.28
N LEU A 225 1.19 9.24 -4.20
CA LEU A 225 -0.18 9.69 -4.08
C LEU A 225 -0.17 11.21 -3.88
N LEU A 226 -0.88 11.93 -4.74
CA LEU A 226 -1.19 13.34 -4.55
C LEU A 226 -2.69 13.46 -4.33
N PHE A 227 -3.11 14.30 -3.40
CA PHE A 227 -4.52 14.56 -3.21
C PHE A 227 -4.74 15.99 -2.73
N THR A 228 -5.94 16.51 -3.00
CA THR A 228 -6.34 17.85 -2.56
C THR A 228 -7.82 17.83 -2.22
N LEU A 229 -8.13 18.17 -0.97
CA LEU A 229 -9.49 18.48 -0.51
C LEU A 229 -9.64 20.00 -0.44
N ALA A 230 -10.56 20.53 -1.23
CA ALA A 230 -10.77 21.98 -1.35
C ALA A 230 -12.25 22.35 -1.34
N ASP A 231 -12.55 23.61 -1.06
CA ASP A 231 -13.87 24.20 -1.26
C ASP A 231 -14.23 24.20 -2.76
N ALA A 232 -15.39 23.66 -3.09
CA ALA A 232 -15.80 23.45 -4.49
C ALA A 232 -16.05 24.77 -5.24
N LYS A 233 -16.37 25.87 -4.53
CA LYS A 233 -16.72 27.17 -5.14
C LYS A 233 -15.54 28.12 -5.21
N THR A 234 -14.78 28.20 -4.11
CA THR A 234 -13.70 29.17 -3.94
C THR A 234 -12.33 28.60 -4.28
N GLY A 235 -12.18 27.27 -4.32
CA GLY A 235 -10.90 26.60 -4.50
C GLY A 235 -9.99 26.68 -3.28
N GLN A 236 -10.47 27.15 -2.13
CA GLN A 236 -9.69 27.17 -0.89
C GLN A 236 -9.30 25.74 -0.50
N VAL A 237 -8.00 25.47 -0.41
CA VAL A 237 -7.47 24.15 -0.03
C VAL A 237 -7.50 23.98 1.49
N TYR A 238 -8.02 22.84 1.95
CA TYR A 238 -8.07 22.47 3.37
C TYR A 238 -7.06 21.38 3.71
N VAL A 239 -6.95 20.34 2.87
CA VAL A 239 -6.06 19.19 3.11
C VAL A 239 -5.33 18.80 1.84
N THR A 240 -4.06 18.45 1.98
CA THR A 240 -3.19 17.93 0.90
C THR A 240 -2.33 16.79 1.44
N GLU A 241 -1.54 16.17 0.57
CA GLU A 241 -0.51 15.17 0.93
C GLU A 241 0.56 15.71 1.88
N LYS A 242 0.69 17.05 1.98
CA LYS A 242 1.63 17.74 2.86
C LYS A 242 1.02 18.15 4.21
N SER A 243 -0.27 17.92 4.41
CA SER A 243 -0.93 18.23 5.68
C SER A 243 -0.28 17.44 6.81
N LYS A 244 0.10 18.14 7.88
CA LYS A 244 0.71 17.50 9.04
C LYS A 244 -0.34 16.70 9.81
N SER A 245 -0.03 15.44 10.06
CA SER A 245 -0.74 14.60 11.02
C SER A 245 0.23 14.16 12.11
N GLU A 246 -0.25 14.11 13.35
CA GLU A 246 0.49 13.52 14.47
C GLU A 246 0.80 12.03 14.20
N TRP A 247 -0.07 11.40 13.41
CA TRP A 247 0.08 10.06 12.91
C TRP A 247 0.69 10.20 11.53
N SER A 248 2.02 10.26 11.46
CA SER A 248 2.76 10.41 10.19
C SER A 248 2.42 9.24 9.27
N MET A 249 1.53 9.48 8.31
CA MET A 249 1.21 8.55 7.25
C MET A 249 2.00 8.99 6.03
N LYS A 250 3.08 8.28 5.73
CA LYS A 250 3.62 8.32 4.37
C LYS A 250 2.84 7.27 3.60
N PRO A 251 2.17 7.61 2.48
CA PRO A 251 1.62 6.61 1.59
C PRO A 251 2.73 5.65 1.19
N VAL A 252 2.76 4.45 1.78
CA VAL A 252 3.79 3.46 1.45
C VAL A 252 3.27 2.69 0.25
N LEU A 253 3.60 3.22 -0.92
CA LEU A 253 3.37 2.60 -2.21
C LEU A 253 4.52 1.64 -2.59
N VAL A 254 5.35 1.23 -1.63
CA VAL A 254 6.38 0.22 -1.83
C VAL A 254 5.79 -1.15 -1.49
N ARG A 255 5.49 -1.94 -2.51
CA ARG A 255 5.03 -3.33 -2.34
C ARG A 255 5.91 -4.26 -3.13
N ASN A 256 6.38 -5.30 -2.46
CA ASN A 256 7.05 -6.44 -3.08
C ASN A 256 6.10 -7.63 -3.01
N ILE A 257 5.45 -7.92 -4.13
CA ILE A 257 4.48 -9.00 -4.24
C ILE A 257 5.18 -10.20 -4.86
N LYS A 258 5.25 -11.30 -4.12
CA LYS A 258 5.84 -12.54 -4.62
C LYS A 258 4.94 -13.11 -5.73
N LEU A 259 5.53 -13.35 -6.89
CA LEU A 259 4.83 -13.98 -8.01
C LEU A 259 4.90 -15.50 -7.85
N PRO A 260 3.78 -16.23 -8.01
CA PRO A 260 3.72 -17.68 -7.76
C PRO A 260 4.30 -18.49 -8.93
N VAL A 261 5.59 -18.30 -9.21
CA VAL A 261 6.30 -19.01 -10.28
C VAL A 261 7.17 -20.13 -9.73
N ASN A 262 7.24 -21.25 -10.47
CA ASN A 262 8.19 -22.31 -10.18
C ASN A 262 9.61 -21.83 -10.52
N LYS A 263 10.63 -22.35 -9.83
CA LYS A 263 12.04 -22.07 -10.16
C LYS A 263 12.29 -22.31 -11.66
N GLY A 264 12.92 -21.36 -12.33
CA GLY A 264 13.25 -21.52 -13.75
C GLY A 264 14.02 -20.34 -14.34
N ASP A 265 14.15 -20.39 -15.67
CA ASP A 265 15.02 -19.53 -16.48
C ASP A 265 14.50 -18.10 -16.59
N ALA A 266 15.29 -17.14 -16.11
CA ALA A 266 15.02 -15.70 -16.19
C ALA A 266 14.71 -15.23 -17.62
N ALA A 267 15.37 -15.80 -18.63
CA ALA A 267 15.13 -15.46 -20.03
C ALA A 267 13.74 -15.90 -20.50
N ALA A 268 13.28 -17.08 -20.07
CA ALA A 268 11.92 -17.55 -20.34
C ALA A 268 10.88 -16.68 -19.61
N PHE A 269 11.16 -16.30 -18.37
CA PHE A 269 10.21 -15.56 -17.55
C PHE A 269 10.07 -14.08 -17.92
N ALA A 270 11.11 -13.44 -18.46
CA ALA A 270 11.03 -12.05 -18.92
C ALA A 270 9.88 -11.80 -19.91
N LYS A 271 9.56 -12.79 -20.76
CA LYS A 271 8.42 -12.72 -21.69
C LYS A 271 7.13 -13.20 -21.05
N TYR A 272 7.19 -14.20 -20.17
CA TYR A 272 6.03 -14.75 -19.47
C TYR A 272 5.26 -13.67 -18.69
N PHE A 273 5.94 -12.82 -17.92
CA PHE A 273 5.25 -11.84 -17.07
C PHE A 273 4.41 -10.82 -17.85
N ARG A 274 4.70 -10.60 -19.14
CA ARG A 274 3.89 -9.75 -20.03
C ARG A 274 2.54 -10.38 -20.41
N THR A 275 2.34 -11.66 -20.09
CA THR A 275 1.11 -12.42 -20.36
C THR A 275 0.26 -12.66 -19.12
N VAL A 276 0.77 -12.31 -17.94
CA VAL A 276 0.07 -12.46 -16.66
C VAL A 276 -0.91 -11.31 -16.50
N ASP A 277 -2.12 -11.60 -16.01
CA ASP A 277 -3.05 -10.57 -15.57
C ASP A 277 -2.52 -9.92 -14.28
N LEU A 278 -2.09 -8.67 -14.40
CA LEU A 278 -1.57 -7.89 -13.28
C LEU A 278 -2.58 -6.90 -12.71
N GLN A 279 -3.82 -6.89 -13.22
CA GLN A 279 -4.88 -5.99 -12.74
C GLN A 279 -5.14 -6.12 -11.22
N PRO A 280 -5.23 -7.33 -10.62
CA PRO A 280 -5.50 -7.45 -9.19
C PRO A 280 -4.38 -6.88 -8.31
N TYR A 281 -3.12 -7.02 -8.74
CA TYR A 281 -1.97 -6.48 -8.00
C TYR A 281 -1.92 -4.96 -8.09
N ALA A 282 -2.30 -4.38 -9.23
CA ALA A 282 -2.44 -2.94 -9.36
C ALA A 282 -3.60 -2.40 -8.50
N GLN A 283 -4.72 -3.12 -8.41
CA GLN A 283 -5.84 -2.79 -7.52
C GLN A 283 -5.40 -2.80 -6.04
N GLU A 284 -4.66 -3.82 -5.60
CA GLU A 284 -4.13 -3.89 -4.23
C GLU A 284 -3.24 -2.68 -3.90
N ALA A 285 -2.39 -2.26 -4.85
CA ALA A 285 -1.54 -1.09 -4.68
C ALA A 285 -2.35 0.21 -4.61
N VAL A 286 -3.36 0.39 -5.48
CA VAL A 286 -4.26 1.55 -5.47
C VAL A 286 -5.06 1.62 -4.17
N GLN A 287 -5.64 0.51 -3.74
CA GLN A 287 -6.39 0.43 -2.47
C GLN A 287 -5.54 0.88 -1.30
N ALA A 288 -4.33 0.32 -1.16
CA ALA A 288 -3.43 0.68 -0.07
C ALA A 288 -3.04 2.17 -0.10
N ALA A 289 -2.86 2.74 -1.29
CA ALA A 289 -2.59 4.17 -1.45
C ALA A 289 -3.75 5.01 -0.94
N LEU A 290 -4.95 4.73 -1.41
CA LEU A 290 -6.16 5.49 -1.09
C LEU A 290 -6.53 5.35 0.39
N GLU A 291 -6.45 4.14 0.95
CA GLU A 291 -6.70 3.95 2.38
C GLU A 291 -5.72 4.78 3.21
N SER A 292 -4.45 4.88 2.80
CA SER A 292 -3.43 5.65 3.52
C SER A 292 -3.66 7.15 3.59
N MET A 293 -4.52 7.73 2.75
CA MET A 293 -4.91 9.14 2.86
C MET A 293 -6.17 9.36 3.71
N LEU A 294 -6.99 8.32 3.96
CA LEU A 294 -8.30 8.49 4.63
C LEU A 294 -8.19 9.15 6.01
N PRO A 295 -7.23 8.82 6.90
CA PRO A 295 -7.09 9.50 8.19
C PRO A 295 -6.67 10.98 8.09
N LEU A 296 -6.22 11.45 6.92
CA LEU A 296 -5.92 12.86 6.67
C LEU A 296 -7.15 13.65 6.24
N VAL A 297 -8.11 12.98 5.59
CA VAL A 297 -9.30 13.61 5.01
C VAL A 297 -10.58 13.28 5.76
N ASP A 298 -10.57 12.40 6.75
CA ASP A 298 -11.78 12.05 7.51
C ASP A 298 -11.47 11.71 8.99
N SER A 299 -12.51 11.46 9.78
CA SER A 299 -12.42 10.87 11.11
C SER A 299 -11.88 9.44 11.07
N PHE A 300 -11.15 9.06 12.11
CA PHE A 300 -10.62 7.71 12.27
C PHE A 300 -10.52 7.34 13.76
N TYR A 301 -10.14 6.10 14.03
CA TYR A 301 -9.84 5.56 15.34
C TYR A 301 -8.36 5.20 15.41
N VAL A 302 -7.73 5.55 16.52
CA VAL A 302 -6.43 5.03 16.92
C VAL A 302 -6.67 3.83 17.82
N ASN A 303 -6.37 2.64 17.33
CA ASN A 303 -6.51 1.38 18.05
C ASN A 303 -5.14 0.96 18.56
N THR A 304 -4.93 1.12 19.85
CA THR A 304 -3.64 0.91 20.49
C THR A 304 -3.60 -0.48 21.13
N PHE A 305 -2.56 -1.26 20.85
CA PHE A 305 -2.44 -2.61 21.39
C PHE A 305 -1.67 -2.63 22.70
N HIS A 306 -2.23 -3.33 23.70
CA HIS A 306 -1.65 -3.51 25.02
C HIS A 306 -1.54 -5.00 25.35
N SER A 307 -0.40 -5.42 25.88
CA SER A 307 -0.17 -6.79 26.33
C SER A 307 -0.55 -6.93 27.80
N VAL A 308 -1.67 -7.59 28.09
CA VAL A 308 -2.12 -7.85 29.46
C VAL A 308 -1.71 -9.26 29.86
N LYS A 309 -0.92 -9.38 30.93
CA LYS A 309 -0.60 -10.69 31.50
C LYS A 309 -1.85 -11.29 32.12
N VAL A 310 -2.24 -12.50 31.70
CA VAL A 310 -3.29 -13.28 32.33
C VAL A 310 -2.63 -14.18 33.36
N GLU A 311 -2.95 -13.93 34.63
CA GLU A 311 -2.58 -14.83 35.71
C GLU A 311 -3.48 -16.07 35.65
N LYS A 312 -2.86 -17.26 35.56
CA LYS A 312 -3.61 -18.51 35.74
C LYS A 312 -4.09 -18.55 37.18
N LYS A 313 -5.41 -18.61 37.38
CA LYS A 313 -6.02 -18.99 38.66
C LYS A 313 -5.74 -20.45 38.96
#